data_AF-A0A5S6QD30-F1
#
_entry.id   AF-A0A5S6QD30-F1
#
_cell.length_a   1.000
_cell.length_b   1.000
_cell.length_c   1.000
_cell.angle_alpha   90.00
_cell.angle_beta   90.00
_cell.angle_gamma   90.00
#
_symmetry.space_group_name_H-M   'P 1'
#
loop_
_entity.id
_entity.type
_entity.pdbx_description
1 polymer ?
#
loop_
_entity_poly.entity_id
_entity_poly.type
_entity_poly.pdbx_seq_one_letter_code
_entity_poly.pdbx_strand_id
1 'polypeptide(L)'
;MTNGPVTKHPLFNVRCKLFYLDAKKKYKERGVGQLYIKPLGNWRVQLIIRADNSLRHVIFNVAISETTPLKKAGKNGLTVVVVPNPSIKQDTAGQPTVALLRVKTDVQLSALWDKIA
;
A
#
# COMPACT_ATOMS: atom_id res chain seq x y z
N MET A 1 15.05 32.16 11.14
CA MET A 1 15.28 31.31 12.33
C MET A 1 13.89 31.03 12.89
N THR A 2 13.28 29.85 12.78
CA THR A 2 13.74 28.53 13.22
C THR A 2 13.28 27.45 12.22
N ASN A 3 14.23 26.80 11.54
CA ASN A 3 13.94 25.52 10.89
C ASN A 3 13.91 24.46 12.00
N GLY A 4 12.73 24.20 12.56
CA GLY A 4 12.53 23.05 13.43
C GLY A 4 12.87 21.76 12.66
N PRO A 5 13.38 20.72 13.33
CA PRO A 5 13.70 19.47 12.66
C PRO A 5 12.42 18.85 12.13
N VAL A 6 12.21 18.90 10.80
CA VAL A 6 11.15 18.14 10.14
C VAL A 6 11.53 16.67 10.24
N THR A 7 11.10 16.00 11.31
CA THR A 7 11.20 14.56 11.47
C THR A 7 10.36 13.90 10.37
N LYS A 8 10.98 13.65 9.21
CA LYS A 8 10.41 12.92 8.05
C LYS A 8 10.27 11.41 8.35
N HIS A 9 9.67 11.05 9.48
CA HIS A 9 9.32 9.67 9.78
C HIS A 9 7.89 9.41 9.30
N PRO A 10 7.61 8.30 8.60
CA PRO A 10 6.25 7.93 8.25
C PRO A 10 5.46 7.74 9.55
N LEU A 11 4.37 8.49 9.70
CA LEU A 11 3.52 8.55 10.91
C LEU A 11 2.89 7.20 11.28
N PHE A 12 2.90 6.24 10.35
CA PHE A 12 2.45 4.87 10.55
C PHE A 12 3.23 3.94 9.61
N ASN A 13 3.66 2.80 10.14
CA ASN A 13 4.24 1.73 9.36
C ASN A 13 3.76 0.36 9.84
N VAL A 14 3.46 -0.52 8.90
CA VAL A 14 3.03 -1.89 9.22
C VAL A 14 3.64 -2.90 8.23
N ARG A 15 4.08 -4.06 8.73
CA ARG A 15 4.53 -5.14 7.86
C ARG A 15 3.31 -5.77 7.18
N CYS A 16 3.38 -5.94 5.87
CA CYS A 16 2.30 -6.55 5.11
C CYS A 16 2.84 -7.45 3.98
N LYS A 17 1.99 -8.37 3.53
CA LYS A 17 2.19 -9.14 2.30
C LYS A 17 1.29 -8.56 1.22
N LEU A 18 1.89 -8.28 0.06
CA LEU A 18 1.23 -7.71 -1.11
C LEU A 18 0.84 -8.81 -2.09
N PHE A 19 -0.40 -8.78 -2.54
CA PHE A 19 -0.91 -9.61 -3.62
C PHE A 19 -1.55 -8.73 -4.69
N TYR A 20 -1.60 -9.23 -5.92
CA TYR A 20 -2.39 -8.66 -7.00
C TYR A 20 -3.38 -9.69 -7.54
N LEU A 21 -4.56 -9.25 -7.94
CA LEU A 21 -5.53 -10.08 -8.62
C LEU A 21 -5.13 -10.23 -10.10
N ASP A 22 -4.94 -11.47 -10.55
CA ASP A 22 -4.65 -11.75 -11.96
C ASP A 22 -5.92 -11.75 -12.83
N ALA A 23 -5.74 -11.84 -14.14
CA ALA A 23 -6.84 -11.91 -15.12
C ALA A 23 -7.78 -13.10 -14.91
N LYS A 24 -7.32 -14.15 -14.21
CA LYS A 24 -8.12 -15.34 -13.84
C LYS A 24 -8.79 -15.19 -12.47
N LYS A 25 -8.84 -13.97 -11.92
CA LYS A 25 -9.40 -13.62 -10.61
C LYS A 25 -8.73 -14.39 -9.46
N LYS A 26 -7.45 -14.71 -9.57
CA LYS A 26 -6.65 -15.35 -8.51
C LYS A 26 -5.64 -14.37 -7.94
N TYR A 27 -5.52 -14.33 -6.63
CA TYR A 27 -4.49 -13.53 -5.97
C TYR A 27 -3.10 -14.17 -6.16
N LYS A 28 -2.17 -13.39 -6.68
CA LYS A 28 -0.76 -13.76 -6.84
C LYS A 28 0.10 -12.92 -5.91
N GLU A 29 0.95 -13.58 -5.14
CA GLU A 29 1.87 -12.90 -4.23
C GLU A 29 2.91 -12.10 -5.01
N ARG A 30 3.09 -10.83 -4.63
CA ARG A 30 4.15 -9.96 -5.15
C ARG A 30 5.37 -9.94 -4.24
N GLY A 31 5.15 -9.93 -2.93
CA GLY A 31 6.21 -9.90 -1.92
C GLY A 31 5.74 -9.46 -0.54
N VAL A 32 6.64 -9.60 0.43
CA VAL A 32 6.48 -9.11 1.80
C VAL A 32 7.29 -7.84 1.97
N GLY A 33 6.72 -6.85 2.68
CA GLY A 33 7.39 -5.58 2.86
C GLY A 33 6.84 -4.75 4.01
N GLN A 34 7.54 -3.66 4.29
CA GLN A 34 7.11 -2.65 5.22
C GLN A 34 6.30 -1.59 4.47
N LEU A 35 5.02 -1.46 4.81
CA LEU A 35 4.15 -0.38 4.33
C LEU A 35 4.43 0.89 5.13
N TYR A 36 4.51 1.99 4.42
CA TYR A 36 4.64 3.35 4.93
C TYR A 36 3.53 4.21 4.33
N ILE A 37 2.94 5.06 5.17
CA ILE A 37 1.95 6.05 4.74
C ILE A 37 2.60 7.42 4.76
N LYS A 38 2.53 8.12 3.63
CA LYS A 38 3.00 9.50 3.51
C LYS A 38 1.82 10.39 3.14
N PRO A 39 1.44 11.37 3.99
CA PRO A 39 0.45 12.38 3.62
C PRO A 39 0.91 13.16 2.39
N LEU A 40 0.00 13.38 1.43
CA LEU A 40 0.25 14.20 0.25
C LEU A 40 -0.47 15.57 0.31
N GLY A 41 -1.29 15.80 1.33
CA GLY A 41 -2.21 16.94 1.40
C GLY A 41 -3.51 16.68 0.62
N ASN A 42 -4.49 17.56 0.75
CA ASN A 42 -5.78 17.49 0.03
C ASN A 42 -6.48 16.13 0.14
N TRP A 43 -6.54 15.56 1.36
CA TRP A 43 -7.18 14.26 1.63
C TRP A 43 -6.58 13.08 0.84
N ARG A 44 -5.33 13.22 0.39
CA ARG A 44 -4.59 12.18 -0.32
C ARG A 44 -3.45 11.64 0.54
N VAL A 45 -3.23 10.34 0.42
CA VAL A 45 -2.10 9.65 1.04
C VAL A 45 -1.38 8.79 0.02
N GLN A 46 -0.08 8.64 0.20
CA GLN A 46 0.77 7.76 -0.60
C GLN A 46 1.09 6.51 0.21
N LEU A 47 0.80 5.35 -0.37
CA LEU A 47 1.14 4.04 0.17
C LEU A 47 2.43 3.55 -0.49
N ILE A 48 3.47 3.35 0.32
CA ILE A 48 4.78 2.89 -0.16
C ILE A 48 5.13 1.60 0.55
N ILE A 49 5.37 0.51 -0.18
CA ILE A 49 5.87 -0.75 0.38
C ILE A 49 7.30 -0.96 -0.09
N ARG A 50 8.21 -1.07 0.87
CA ARG A 50 9.59 -1.49 0.64
C ARG A 50 9.74 -2.97 0.98
N ALA A 51 10.36 -3.73 0.09
CA ALA A 51 10.59 -5.15 0.27
C ALA A 51 11.34 -5.43 1.58
N ASP A 52 10.95 -6.50 2.25
CA ASP A 52 11.58 -6.98 3.48
C ASP A 52 12.76 -7.90 3.14
N ASN A 53 13.77 -7.32 2.49
CA ASN A 53 15.03 -7.97 2.13
C ASN A 53 16.18 -6.96 2.22
N SER A 54 17.43 -7.44 2.10
CA SER A 54 18.62 -6.59 2.24
C SER A 54 18.67 -5.41 1.26
N LEU A 55 18.03 -5.54 0.09
CA LEU A 55 18.02 -4.51 -0.95
C LEU A 55 16.96 -3.42 -0.70
N ARG A 56 15.91 -3.70 0.08
CA ARG A 56 14.81 -2.77 0.45
C ARG A 56 14.24 -1.94 -0.71
N HIS A 57 14.19 -2.53 -1.90
CA HIS A 57 13.62 -1.89 -3.09
C HIS A 57 12.10 -1.71 -2.95
N VAL A 58 11.55 -0.73 -3.65
CA VAL A 58 10.11 -0.42 -3.61
C VAL A 58 9.35 -1.42 -4.47
N ILE A 59 8.32 -2.05 -3.90
CA ILE A 59 7.45 -3.03 -4.59
C ILE A 59 6.01 -2.52 -4.77
N PHE A 60 5.68 -1.39 -4.14
CA PHE A 60 4.39 -0.72 -4.24
C PHE A 60 4.55 0.77 -3.92
N ASN A 61 4.01 1.65 -4.75
CA ASN A 61 4.13 3.09 -4.61
C ASN A 61 2.96 3.79 -5.32
N VAL A 62 1.84 3.92 -4.62
CA VAL A 62 0.61 4.47 -5.20
C VAL A 62 0.06 5.57 -4.31
N ALA A 63 -0.54 6.59 -4.92
CA ALA A 63 -1.32 7.59 -4.21
C ALA A 63 -2.79 7.19 -4.25
N ILE A 64 -3.48 7.34 -3.12
CA ILE A 64 -4.92 7.12 -2.99
C ILE A 64 -5.61 8.39 -2.48
N SER A 65 -6.90 8.50 -2.76
CA SER A 65 -7.82 9.58 -2.40
C SER A 65 -9.12 8.97 -1.88
N GLU A 66 -10.01 9.82 -1.37
CA GLU A 66 -11.36 9.44 -0.92
C GLU A 66 -12.18 8.69 -2.00
N THR A 67 -11.92 8.99 -3.28
CA THR A 67 -12.59 8.34 -4.42
C THR A 67 -11.99 6.98 -4.79
N THR A 68 -10.84 6.61 -4.21
CA THR A 68 -10.19 5.33 -4.51
C THR A 68 -10.99 4.19 -3.89
N PRO A 69 -11.41 3.17 -4.66
CA PRO A 69 -12.15 2.05 -4.10
C PRO A 69 -11.30 1.25 -3.11
N LEU A 70 -11.70 1.28 -1.83
CA LEU A 70 -11.09 0.54 -0.72
C LEU A 70 -12.11 -0.42 -0.10
N LYS A 71 -11.66 -1.61 0.29
CA LYS A 71 -12.51 -2.58 0.99
C LYS A 71 -11.71 -3.46 1.95
N LYS A 72 -12.22 -3.69 3.16
CA LYS A 72 -11.68 -4.71 4.07
C LYS A 72 -12.00 -6.11 3.52
N ALA A 73 -11.00 -6.98 3.49
CA ALA A 73 -11.07 -8.32 2.92
C ALA A 73 -10.65 -9.37 3.95
N GLY A 74 -11.63 -10.10 4.48
CA GLY A 74 -11.41 -11.05 5.59
C GLY A 74 -10.98 -10.33 6.87
N LYS A 75 -10.24 -11.05 7.74
CA LYS A 75 -9.85 -10.55 9.07
C LYS A 75 -8.76 -9.46 9.03
N ASN A 76 -7.81 -9.56 8.12
CA ASN A 76 -6.56 -8.77 8.14
C ASN A 76 -6.14 -8.29 6.74
N GLY A 77 -7.06 -8.22 5.79
CA GLY A 77 -6.81 -7.79 4.43
C GLY A 77 -7.45 -6.44 4.09
N LEU A 78 -6.79 -5.66 3.26
CA LEU A 78 -7.30 -4.45 2.61
C LEU A 78 -7.12 -4.59 1.11
N THR A 79 -8.21 -4.50 0.34
CA THR A 79 -8.15 -4.39 -1.11
C THR A 79 -8.22 -2.94 -1.55
N VAL A 80 -7.41 -2.59 -2.54
CA VAL A 80 -7.34 -1.26 -3.15
C VAL A 80 -7.26 -1.40 -4.67
N VAL A 81 -8.08 -0.64 -5.40
CA VAL A 81 -8.04 -0.60 -6.88
C VAL A 81 -7.10 0.52 -7.32
N VAL A 82 -5.96 0.15 -7.91
CA VAL A 82 -4.89 1.09 -8.29
C VAL A 82 -4.16 0.63 -9.55
N VAL A 83 -3.50 1.57 -10.22
CA VAL A 83 -2.47 1.26 -11.22
C VAL A 83 -1.17 0.93 -10.49
N PRO A 84 -0.62 -0.29 -10.63
CA PRO A 84 0.59 -0.70 -9.93
C PRO A 84 1.82 0.12 -10.34
N ASN A 85 2.58 0.55 -9.34
CA ASN A 85 3.89 1.18 -9.52
C ASN A 85 4.85 0.62 -8.46
N PRO A 86 5.91 -0.11 -8.83
CA PRO A 86 6.26 -0.53 -10.19
C PRO A 86 5.21 -1.45 -10.83
N SER A 87 5.13 -1.47 -12.16
CA SER A 87 4.21 -2.35 -12.89
C SER A 87 4.52 -3.83 -12.62
N ILE A 88 3.47 -4.66 -12.60
CA ILE A 88 3.60 -6.11 -12.33
C ILE A 88 4.26 -6.81 -13.52
N LYS A 89 3.86 -6.43 -14.73
CA LYS A 89 4.39 -6.89 -16.00
C LYS A 89 4.37 -5.72 -17.00
N GLN A 90 5.18 -5.81 -18.05
CA GLN A 90 5.27 -4.76 -19.07
C GLN A 90 3.97 -4.62 -19.89
N ASP A 91 3.30 -5.74 -20.19
CA ASP A 91 2.05 -5.81 -20.96
C ASP A 91 0.83 -5.21 -20.23
N THR A 92 0.91 -5.11 -18.90
CA THR A 92 -0.16 -4.56 -18.04
C THR A 92 0.21 -3.19 -17.46
N ALA A 93 1.24 -2.54 -18.00
CA ALA A 93 1.62 -1.19 -17.60
C ALA A 93 0.45 -0.20 -17.84
N GLY A 94 0.17 0.63 -16.84
CA GLY A 94 -0.91 1.63 -16.89
C GLY A 94 -2.32 1.09 -16.65
N GLN A 95 -2.52 -0.23 -16.57
CA GLN A 95 -3.84 -0.82 -16.33
C GLN A 95 -4.14 -0.93 -14.83
N PRO A 96 -5.36 -0.55 -14.38
CA PRO A 96 -5.77 -0.71 -12.99
C PRO A 96 -5.95 -2.19 -12.63
N THR A 97 -5.60 -2.55 -11.40
CA THR A 97 -5.82 -3.88 -10.83
C THR A 97 -6.21 -3.78 -9.36
N VAL A 98 -6.64 -4.90 -8.78
CA VAL A 98 -6.90 -5.01 -7.35
C VAL A 98 -5.63 -5.47 -6.65
N ALA A 99 -5.07 -4.61 -5.81
CA ALA A 99 -4.02 -4.98 -4.86
C ALA A 99 -4.66 -5.39 -3.53
N LEU A 100 -4.20 -6.49 -2.93
CA LEU A 100 -4.56 -6.92 -1.59
C LEU A 100 -3.35 -6.77 -0.67
N LEU A 101 -3.48 -5.92 0.34
CA LEU A 101 -2.52 -5.73 1.42
C LEU A 101 -2.98 -6.57 2.62
N ARG A 102 -2.22 -7.61 2.98
CA ARG A 102 -2.52 -8.45 4.15
C ARG A 102 -1.54 -8.14 5.28
N VAL A 103 -2.07 -7.62 6.39
CA VAL A 103 -1.32 -7.39 7.64
C VAL A 103 -1.43 -8.60 8.57
N LYS A 104 -0.72 -8.61 9.70
CA LYS A 104 -0.71 -9.78 10.60
C LYS A 104 -2.03 -9.94 11.35
N THR A 105 -2.56 -8.83 11.88
CA THR A 105 -3.75 -8.84 12.74
C THR A 105 -4.86 -7.93 12.21
N ASP A 106 -6.08 -8.17 12.66
CA ASP A 106 -7.23 -7.28 12.51
C ASP A 106 -7.01 -5.92 13.18
N VAL A 107 -6.37 -5.87 14.35
CA VAL A 107 -6.01 -4.62 15.01
C VAL A 107 -5.12 -3.74 14.10
N GLN A 108 -4.14 -4.36 13.44
CA GLN A 108 -3.30 -3.66 12.46
C GLN A 108 -4.09 -3.20 11.23
N LEU A 109 -5.11 -3.97 10.80
CA LEU A 109 -5.96 -3.58 9.69
C LEU A 109 -6.82 -2.37 10.05
N SER A 110 -7.41 -2.36 11.25
CA SER A 110 -8.17 -1.22 11.75
C SER A 110 -7.29 0.03 11.85
N ALA A 111 -6.11 -0.09 12.46
CA ALA A 111 -5.17 1.03 12.54
C ALA A 111 -4.71 1.53 11.15
N LEU A 112 -4.54 0.65 10.17
CA LEU A 112 -4.25 1.04 8.78
C LEU A 112 -5.46 1.77 8.16
N TRP A 113 -6.67 1.25 8.34
CA TRP A 113 -7.89 1.83 7.79
C TRP A 113 -8.11 3.27 8.29
N ASP A 114 -7.96 3.50 9.60
CA ASP A 114 -8.15 4.81 10.23
C ASP A 114 -7.15 5.89 9.77
N LYS A 115 -6.08 5.48 9.05
CA LYS A 115 -5.08 6.41 8.50
C LYS A 115 -5.32 6.75 7.04
N ILE A 116 -6.20 6.04 6.34
CA ILE A 116 -6.33 6.12 4.88
C ILE A 116 -7.78 6.32 4.41
N ALA A 117 -8.76 6.09 5.27
CA ALA A 117 -10.19 6.15 5.00
C ALA A 117 -10.90 7.03 6.02
#